data_AF-A0A2S7Y3K7-F1
#
_entry.id   AF-A0A2S7Y3K7-F1
#
_cell.length_a   1.000
_cell.length_b   1.000
_cell.length_c   1.000
_cell.angle_alpha   90.00
_cell.angle_beta   90.00
_cell.angle_gamma   90.00
#
_symmetry.space_group_name_H-M   'P 1'
#
loop_
_entity.id
_entity.type
_entity.pdbx_description
1 polymer ?
#
loop_
_entity_poly.entity_id
_entity_poly.type
_entity_poly.pdbx_seq_one_letter_code
_entity_poly.pdbx_strand_id
1 'polypeptide(L)'
;MSEKNIELGFSSGYLQRLTQELSEDLDKVRNADDFKAESVPFLVHALSQGSLQFSKNDKKRIVQAMEEQIEDEQTKDKQTKR
;
A
#
# COMPACT_ATOMS: atom_id res chain seq x y z
N MET A 1 18.31 -3.55 -8.21
CA MET A 1 17.82 -2.58 -7.23
C MET A 1 18.67 -2.62 -5.97
N SER A 2 18.97 -1.47 -5.36
CA SER A 2 19.56 -1.41 -4.01
C SER A 2 18.49 -1.71 -2.94
N GLU A 3 18.89 -2.17 -1.76
CA GLU A 3 17.96 -2.41 -0.64
C GLU A 3 17.14 -1.16 -0.29
N LYS A 4 17.77 0.02 -0.34
CA LYS A 4 17.11 1.31 -0.10
C LYS A 4 15.98 1.58 -1.11
N ASN A 5 16.21 1.27 -2.39
CA ASN A 5 15.18 1.47 -3.42
C ASN A 5 14.02 0.49 -3.24
N ILE A 6 14.28 -0.75 -2.81
CA ILE A 6 13.24 -1.74 -2.52
C ILE A 6 12.37 -1.26 -1.34
N GLU A 7 12.97 -0.79 -0.25
CA GLU A 7 12.20 -0.29 0.90
C GLU A 7 11.35 0.93 0.55
N LEU A 8 11.91 1.90 -0.20
CA LEU A 8 11.15 3.08 -0.63
C LEU A 8 9.99 2.73 -1.57
N GLY A 9 10.26 1.89 -2.58
CA GLY A 9 9.23 1.43 -3.51
C GLY A 9 8.13 0.66 -2.78
N PHE A 10 8.52 -0.24 -1.87
CA PHE A 10 7.58 -1.01 -1.07
C PHE A 10 6.75 -0.10 -0.16
N SER A 11 7.36 0.82 0.59
CA SER A 11 6.63 1.73 1.47
C SER A 11 5.60 2.58 0.72
N SER A 12 5.96 3.12 -0.46
CA SER A 12 5.05 3.91 -1.29
C SER A 12 3.86 3.07 -1.77
N GLY A 13 4.12 1.89 -2.32
CA GLY A 13 3.08 1.00 -2.82
C GLY A 13 2.19 0.45 -1.72
N TYR A 14 2.79 0.03 -0.61
CA TYR A 14 2.08 -0.44 0.57
C TYR A 14 1.15 0.64 1.12
N LEU A 15 1.61 1.89 1.25
CA LEU A 15 0.79 2.99 1.74
C LEU A 15 -0.40 3.30 0.81
N GLN A 16 -0.16 3.32 -0.51
CA GLN A 16 -1.23 3.51 -1.49
C GLN A 16 -2.29 2.41 -1.37
N ARG A 17 -1.86 1.15 -1.33
CA ARG A 17 -2.77 0.01 -1.23
C ARG A 17 -3.53 0.01 0.09
N LEU A 18 -2.83 0.27 1.20
CA LEU A 18 -3.41 0.32 2.53
C LEU A 18 -4.46 1.42 2.67
N THR A 19 -4.21 2.59 2.10
CA THR A 19 -5.17 3.70 2.14
C THR A 19 -6.39 3.43 1.26
N GLN A 20 -6.22 2.73 0.14
CA GLN A 20 -7.34 2.26 -0.68
C GLN A 20 -8.22 1.28 0.09
N GLU A 21 -7.65 0.23 0.68
CA GLU A 21 -8.39 -0.77 1.46
C GLU A 21 -9.03 -0.14 2.71
N LEU A 22 -8.29 0.73 3.41
CA LEU A 22 -8.84 1.47 4.53
C LEU A 22 -10.02 2.35 4.09
N SER A 23 -10.00 2.96 2.90
CA SER A 23 -11.10 3.82 2.45
C SER A 23 -12.42 3.06 2.28
N GLU A 24 -12.36 1.78 1.90
CA GLU A 24 -13.54 0.92 1.74
C GLU A 24 -14.18 0.56 3.10
N ASP A 25 -13.36 0.50 4.15
CA ASP A 25 -13.77 0.14 5.51
C ASP A 25 -13.81 1.34 6.47
N LEU A 26 -13.39 2.53 6.05
CA LEU A 26 -13.23 3.72 6.89
C LEU A 26 -14.56 4.11 7.53
N ASP A 27 -15.64 4.07 6.75
CA ASP A 27 -16.98 4.39 7.25
C ASP A 27 -17.45 3.37 8.28
N LYS A 28 -17.06 2.09 8.16
CA LYS A 28 -17.41 1.06 9.15
C LYS A 28 -16.65 1.29 10.45
N VAL A 29 -15.34 1.52 10.35
CA VAL A 29 -14.47 1.78 11.50
C VAL A 29 -14.92 3.05 12.23
N ARG A 30 -15.20 4.13 11.49
CA ARG A 30 -15.61 5.41 12.05
C ARG A 30 -16.97 5.37 12.77
N ASN A 31 -17.91 4.57 12.26
CA ASN A 31 -19.25 4.46 12.82
C ASN A 31 -19.39 3.32 13.84
N ALA A 32 -18.30 2.62 14.19
CA ALA A 32 -18.32 1.61 15.23
C ALA A 32 -18.49 2.26 16.63
N ASP A 33 -19.33 1.66 17.48
CA ASP A 33 -19.69 2.21 18.80
C ASP A 33 -18.48 2.40 19.74
N ASP A 34 -17.42 1.64 19.52
CA ASP A 34 -16.18 1.64 20.31
C ASP A 34 -15.05 2.48 19.69
N PHE A 35 -15.24 3.02 18.49
CA PHE A 35 -14.25 3.88 17.85
C PHE A 35 -14.33 5.32 18.37
N LYS A 36 -13.29 5.76 19.08
CA LYS A 36 -13.20 7.07 19.72
C LYS A 36 -11.97 7.83 19.24
N ALA A 37 -11.85 9.09 19.62
CA ALA A 37 -10.67 9.91 19.28
C ALA A 37 -9.36 9.24 19.74
N GLU A 38 -9.40 8.54 20.88
CA GLU A 38 -8.27 7.80 21.44
C GLU A 38 -7.94 6.51 20.67
N SER A 39 -8.83 6.04 19.79
CA SER A 39 -8.61 4.86 18.94
C SER A 39 -7.71 5.17 17.72
N VAL A 40 -7.57 6.45 17.33
CA VAL A 40 -6.79 6.85 16.15
C VAL A 40 -5.30 6.50 16.27
N PRO A 41 -4.60 6.79 17.37
CA PRO A 41 -3.20 6.37 17.54
C PRO A 41 -3.03 4.85 17.46
N PHE A 42 -3.99 4.09 17.98
CA PHE A 42 -3.97 2.63 17.91
C PHE A 42 -4.17 2.13 16.48
N LEU A 43 -5.12 2.71 15.73
CA LEU A 43 -5.32 2.41 14.32
C LEU A 43 -4.05 2.68 13.51
N VAL A 44 -3.43 3.85 13.68
CA VAL A 44 -2.17 4.19 13.00
C VAL A 44 -1.06 3.20 13.35
N HIS A 45 -0.95 2.82 14.63
CA HIS A 45 0.04 1.83 15.06
C HIS A 45 -0.19 0.48 14.38
N ALA A 46 -1.41 -0.05 14.43
CA ALA A 46 -1.77 -1.33 13.81
C ALA A 46 -1.48 -1.35 12.29
N LEU A 47 -1.87 -0.28 11.59
CA LEU A 47 -1.59 -0.09 10.16
C LEU A 47 -0.09 -0.06 9.87
N SER A 48 0.71 0.62 10.69
CA SER A 48 2.17 0.64 10.53
C SER A 48 2.81 -0.74 10.76
N GLN A 49 2.31 -1.51 11.73
CA GLN A 49 2.82 -2.85 12.05
C GLN A 49 2.60 -3.84 10.91
N GLY A 50 1.52 -3.68 10.13
CA GLY A 50 1.26 -4.52 8.96
C GLY A 50 2.41 -4.52 7.94
N SER A 51 3.13 -3.40 7.80
CA SER A 51 4.29 -3.31 6.90
C SER A 51 5.48 -4.18 7.33
N LEU A 52 5.57 -4.53 8.61
CA LEU A 52 6.66 -5.33 9.19
C LEU A 52 6.45 -6.83 8.97
N GLN A 53 5.25 -7.25 8.56
CA GLN A 53 4.94 -8.65 8.29
C GLN A 53 5.61 -9.18 7.01
N PHE A 54 6.18 -8.31 6.18
CA PHE A 54 6.79 -8.67 4.91
C PHE A 54 8.28 -8.89 5.04
N SER A 55 8.76 -10.06 4.60
CA SER A 55 10.19 -10.32 4.51
C SER A 55 10.84 -9.46 3.42
N LYS A 56 12.17 -9.29 3.48
CA LYS A 56 12.92 -8.59 2.42
C LYS A 56 12.66 -9.16 1.02
N ASN A 57 12.54 -10.47 0.90
CA ASN A 57 12.27 -11.14 -0.37
C ASN A 57 10.86 -10.86 -0.88
N ASP A 58 9.87 -10.80 0.02
CA ASP A 58 8.49 -10.49 -0.36
C ASP A 58 8.37 -9.04 -0.80
N LYS A 59 8.99 -8.10 -0.06
CA LYS A 59 9.06 -6.69 -0.47
C LYS A 59 9.65 -6.54 -1.87
N LYS A 60 10.74 -7.26 -2.17
CA LYS A 60 11.35 -7.25 -3.50
C LYS A 60 10.42 -7.76 -4.58
N ARG A 61 9.70 -8.87 -4.34
CA ARG A 61 8.74 -9.43 -5.31
C ARG A 61 7.58 -8.47 -5.57
N ILE A 62 7.07 -7.82 -4.52
CA ILE A 62 5.98 -6.86 -4.62
C ILE A 62 6.40 -5.65 -5.43
N VAL A 63 7.57 -5.06 -5.14
CA VAL A 63 8.09 -3.91 -5.90
C VAL A 63 8.28 -4.27 -7.37
N GLN A 64 8.82 -5.44 -7.66
CA GLN A 64 8.98 -5.89 -9.05
C GLN A 64 7.61 -6.05 -9.75
N ALA A 65 6.64 -6.68 -9.11
CA ALA A 65 5.30 -6.83 -9.68
C ALA A 65 4.60 -5.48 -9.91
N MET A 66 4.84 -4.50 -9.04
CA MET A 66 4.31 -3.14 -9.21
C MET A 66 4.97 -2.42 -10.40
N GLU A 67 6.29 -2.55 -10.57
CA GLU A 67 6.99 -1.99 -11.73
C GLU A 67 6.48 -2.59 -13.04
N GLU A 68 6.28 -3.92 -13.08
CA GLU A 68 5.70 -4.62 -14.23
C GLU A 68 4.28 -4.13 -14.56
N GLN A 69 3.42 -3.91 -13.54
CA GLN A 69 2.08 -3.35 -13.73
C GLN A 69 2.08 -1.93 -14.31
N ILE A 70 3.00 -1.09 -13.85
CA ILE A 70 3.16 0.29 -14.35
C ILE A 70 3.62 0.28 -15.81
N GLU A 71 4.54 -0.61 -16.18
CA GLU A 71 5.01 -0.76 -17.56
C GLU A 71 3.89 -1.26 -18.49
N ASP A 72 3.05 -2.18 -18.02
CA ASP A 72 1.89 -2.67 -18.77
C ASP A 72 0.80 -1.60 -18.98
N GLU A 73 0.56 -0.72 -18.02
CA GLU A 73 -0.37 0.41 -18.20
C GLU A 73 0.19 1.45 -19.19
N GLN A 74 1.49 1.75 -19.13
CA GLN A 74 2.13 2.73 -20.02
C GLN A 74 2.23 2.27 -21.48
N THR A 75 2.33 0.96 -21.72
CA THR A 75 2.34 0.41 -23.08
C THR A 75 0.95 0.39 -23.71
N LYS A 76 -0.10 0.15 -22.92
CA LYS A 76 -1.50 0.23 -23.37
C LYS A 76 -1.90 1.64 -23.79
N ASP A 77 -1.53 2.65 -23.01
CA ASP A 77 -1.87 4.07 -23.29
C ASP A 77 -1.22 4.64 -24.57
N LYS A 78 -0.09 4.06 -25.00
CA LYS A 78 0.57 4.41 -26.27
C LYS A 78 -0.10 3.75 -27.49
N GLN A 79 -0.86 2.67 -27.30
CA GLN A 79 -1.55 1.95 -28.36
C GLN A 79 -2.94 2.54 -28.69
N THR A 80 -3.62 3.14 -27.71
CA THR A 80 -4.95 3.77 -27.88
C THR A 80 -4.93 5.20 -28.45
N LYS A 81 -3.76 5.80 -28.66
CA LYS A 81 -3.59 7.17 -29.20
C LYS A 81 -3.04 7.23 -30.65
N ARG A 82 -3.15 6.15 -31.43
CA ARG A 82 -2.82 6.15 -32.87
C ARG A 82 -4.07 6.22 -33.73
#